data_AF-A0A4Q6BQ33-F1
#
_entry.id   AF-A0A4Q6BQ33-F1
#
_cell.length_a   1.000
_cell.length_b   1.000
_cell.length_c   1.000
_cell.angle_alpha   90.00
_cell.angle_beta   90.00
_cell.angle_gamma   90.00
#
_symmetry.space_group_name_H-M   'P 1'
#
loop_
_entity.id
_entity.type
_entity.pdbx_description
1 polymer ?
#
loop_
_entity_poly.entity_id
_entity_poly.type
_entity_poly.pdbx_seq_one_letter_code
_entity_poly.pdbx_strand_id
1 'polypeptide(L)'
;MVVLCGLQISKLSTKYSIKEFYPKNHPILNMTDEVENRFQLHSTPTFLAVLSLDGASRSSGSWLTPSNFEKLKSVTSQLGEVANVKNVTSLANVDIAVNVQNELRVGNLGESLPSSEWKKTVDQLPLL
;
A
#
# COMPACT_ATOMS: atom_id res chain seq x y z
N MET A 1 5.99 47.94 -23.76
CA MET A 1 6.62 46.79 -23.09
C MET A 1 5.73 46.20 -21.97
N VAL A 2 4.40 46.14 -22.18
CA VAL A 2 3.44 45.57 -21.18
C VAL A 2 2.70 44.36 -21.79
N VAL A 3 2.46 44.39 -23.10
CA VAL A 3 1.74 43.34 -23.84
C VAL A 3 2.51 42.00 -23.90
N LEU A 4 3.85 42.02 -23.86
CA LEU A 4 4.65 40.78 -23.88
C LEU A 4 4.62 40.00 -22.56
N CYS A 5 4.41 40.65 -21.41
CA CYS A 5 4.36 39.95 -20.11
C CYS A 5 3.09 39.10 -19.95
N GLY A 6 1.95 39.54 -20.52
CA GLY A 6 0.67 38.82 -20.42
C GLY A 6 0.67 37.46 -21.13
N LEU A 7 1.48 37.30 -22.18
CA LEU A 7 1.61 36.04 -22.93
C LEU A 7 2.43 34.96 -22.20
N GLN A 8 3.17 35.31 -21.14
CA GLN A 8 3.93 34.34 -20.35
C GLN A 8 3.10 33.72 -19.22
N ILE A 9 1.99 34.36 -18.81
CA ILE A 9 1.08 33.85 -17.78
C ILE A 9 0.40 32.54 -18.23
N SER A 10 0.11 32.39 -19.52
CA SER A 10 -0.48 31.16 -20.06
C SER A 10 0.49 29.96 -20.05
N LYS A 11 1.79 30.20 -19.83
CA LYS A 11 2.82 29.16 -19.70
C LYS A 11 3.19 28.87 -18.23
N LEU A 12 2.55 29.53 -17.27
CA LEU A 12 2.81 29.30 -15.86
C LEU A 12 2.24 27.93 -15.46
N SER A 13 3.11 26.97 -15.17
CA SER A 13 2.71 25.73 -14.52
C SER A 13 2.45 26.03 -13.05
N THR A 14 1.22 25.82 -12.58
CA THR A 14 0.84 25.93 -11.16
C THR A 14 1.03 24.62 -10.39
N LYS A 15 1.57 23.59 -11.06
CA LYS A 15 1.89 22.32 -10.42
C LYS A 15 3.27 22.45 -9.80
N TYR A 16 3.30 22.64 -8.49
CA TYR A 16 4.53 22.71 -7.72
C TYR A 16 4.74 21.41 -6.95
N SER A 17 5.99 20.94 -6.92
CA SER A 17 6.42 19.91 -5.99
C SER A 17 7.07 20.57 -4.78
N ILE A 18 6.84 20.04 -3.58
CA ILE A 18 7.54 20.53 -2.37
C ILE A 18 9.06 20.48 -2.55
N LYS A 19 9.58 19.51 -3.33
CA LYS A 19 11.01 19.40 -3.67
C LYS A 19 11.56 20.64 -4.39
N GLU A 20 10.73 21.43 -5.07
CA GLU A 20 11.16 22.64 -5.79
C GLU A 20 11.48 23.81 -4.85
N PHE A 21 10.99 23.76 -3.61
CA PHE A 21 11.31 24.74 -2.57
C PHE A 21 12.56 24.38 -1.76
N TYR A 22 13.13 23.21 -1.99
CA TYR A 22 14.34 22.78 -1.30
C TYR A 22 15.59 23.45 -1.89
N PRO A 23 16.64 23.68 -1.07
CA PRO A 23 17.91 24.19 -1.56
C PRO A 23 18.53 23.21 -2.56
N LYS A 24 18.81 23.67 -3.79
CA LYS A 24 19.27 22.84 -4.91
C LYS A 24 20.54 22.03 -4.63
N ASN A 25 21.42 22.55 -3.78
CA ASN A 25 22.68 21.91 -3.41
C ASN A 25 22.72 21.72 -1.90
N HIS A 26 22.22 20.59 -1.42
CA HIS A 26 22.29 20.21 -0.01
C HIS A 26 22.78 18.76 0.10
N PRO A 27 23.82 18.46 0.91
CA PRO A 27 24.40 17.12 0.98
C PRO A 27 23.39 16.00 1.28
N ILE A 28 22.40 16.27 2.14
CA ILE A 28 21.34 15.30 2.48
C ILE A 28 20.48 14.97 1.25
N LEU A 29 20.11 15.96 0.43
CA LEU A 29 19.25 15.74 -0.73
C LEU A 29 19.98 14.93 -1.81
N ASN A 30 21.26 15.23 -2.03
CA ASN A 30 22.09 14.46 -2.96
C ASN A 30 22.21 12.99 -2.55
N MET A 31 22.33 12.74 -1.24
CA MET A 31 22.39 11.37 -0.71
C MET A 31 21.02 10.67 -0.81
N THR A 32 19.91 11.39 -0.61
CA THR A 32 18.56 10.86 -0.86
C THR A 32 18.39 10.44 -2.32
N ASP A 33 18.81 11.28 -3.26
CA ASP A 33 18.74 10.96 -4.69
C ASP A 33 19.61 9.75 -5.06
N GLU A 34 20.80 9.62 -4.45
CA GLU A 34 21.66 8.45 -4.66
C GLU A 34 21.00 7.15 -4.13
N VAL A 35 20.38 7.20 -2.96
CA VAL A 35 19.65 6.07 -2.36
C VAL A 35 18.42 5.71 -3.18
N GLU A 36 17.58 6.69 -3.53
CA GLU A 36 16.38 6.48 -4.36
C GLU A 36 16.75 5.81 -5.70
N ASN A 37 17.82 6.28 -6.36
CA ASN A 37 18.30 5.71 -7.62
C ASN A 37 18.92 4.31 -7.45
N ARG A 38 19.74 4.10 -6.42
CA ARG A 38 20.42 2.81 -6.18
C ARG A 38 19.43 1.69 -5.86
N PHE A 39 18.40 1.99 -5.09
CA PHE A 39 17.40 1.00 -4.66
C PHE A 39 16.14 1.01 -5.52
N GLN A 40 16.10 1.78 -6.62
CA GLN A 40 14.94 1.93 -7.49
C GLN A 40 13.66 2.24 -6.69
N LEU A 41 13.78 3.08 -5.66
CA LEU A 41 12.66 3.49 -4.83
C LEU A 41 11.77 4.39 -5.68
N HIS A 42 10.80 3.80 -6.36
CA HIS A 42 9.81 4.56 -7.10
C HIS A 42 9.01 5.40 -6.11
N SER A 43 9.01 6.72 -6.29
CA SER A 43 8.16 7.69 -5.57
C SER A 43 6.69 7.56 -5.99
N THR A 44 6.13 6.34 -6.02
CA THR A 44 4.69 6.16 -6.10
C THR A 44 4.09 6.42 -4.72
N PRO A 45 3.13 7.36 -4.61
CA PRO A 45 2.49 7.65 -3.34
C PRO A 45 1.85 6.37 -2.78
N THR A 46 2.21 6.04 -1.55
CA THR A 46 1.57 4.96 -0.80
C THR A 46 0.35 5.51 -0.08
N PHE A 47 -0.80 4.89 -0.31
CA PHE A 47 -2.03 5.23 0.39
C PHE A 47 -2.35 4.13 1.41
N LEU A 48 -2.68 4.52 2.64
CA LEU A 48 -3.17 3.63 3.67
C LEU A 48 -4.68 3.82 3.82
N ALA A 49 -5.45 2.74 3.65
CA ALA A 49 -6.88 2.72 3.89
C ALA A 49 -7.19 1.83 5.10
N VAL A 50 -8.02 2.33 6.02
CA VAL A 50 -8.51 1.57 7.17
C VAL A 50 -9.95 1.18 6.90
N LEU A 51 -10.21 -0.13 6.85
CA LEU A 51 -11.54 -0.68 6.59
C LEU A 51 -12.20 -1.12 7.89
N SER A 52 -13.45 -0.72 8.11
CA SER A 52 -14.29 -1.18 9.22
C SER A 52 -15.44 -2.05 8.72
N LEU A 53 -15.84 -3.04 9.51
CA LEU A 53 -17.04 -3.82 9.26
C LEU A 53 -18.24 -3.10 9.90
N ASP A 54 -19.27 -2.81 9.10
CA ASP A 54 -20.49 -2.19 9.59
C ASP A 54 -21.18 -3.05 10.66
N GLY A 55 -21.66 -2.42 11.74
CA GLY A 55 -22.34 -3.12 12.84
C GLY A 55 -21.42 -3.91 13.78
N ALA A 56 -20.10 -3.86 13.58
CA ALA A 56 -19.14 -4.41 14.54
C ALA A 56 -19.03 -3.50 15.77
N SER A 57 -19.95 -3.68 16.72
CA SER A 57 -19.54 -3.62 18.13
C SER A 57 -18.27 -4.45 18.27
N ARG A 58 -17.33 -4.03 19.13
CA ARG A 58 -15.95 -4.53 19.30
C ARG A 58 -15.77 -6.06 19.41
N SER A 59 -16.83 -6.85 19.36
CA SER A 59 -16.89 -8.29 19.58
C SER A 59 -17.53 -9.14 18.48
N SER A 60 -18.06 -8.61 17.36
CA SER A 60 -18.87 -9.44 16.42
C SER A 60 -18.44 -9.51 14.95
N GLY A 61 -17.42 -8.77 14.50
CA GLY A 61 -16.96 -8.84 13.11
C GLY A 61 -15.45 -9.06 13.03
N SER A 62 -15.00 -10.22 12.52
CA SER A 62 -13.59 -10.46 12.19
C SER A 62 -13.40 -10.45 10.68
N TRP A 63 -12.32 -9.81 10.21
CA TRP A 63 -11.86 -9.93 8.82
C TRP A 63 -11.42 -11.34 8.47
N LEU A 64 -11.12 -12.18 9.47
CA LEU A 64 -10.74 -13.58 9.31
C LEU A 64 -11.94 -14.53 9.23
N THR A 65 -13.17 -14.02 9.25
CA THR A 65 -14.33 -14.85 8.91
C THR A 65 -14.35 -15.07 7.40
N PRO A 66 -14.60 -16.30 6.89
CA PRO A 66 -14.53 -16.61 5.45
C PRO A 66 -15.29 -15.62 4.56
N SER A 67 -16.52 -15.27 4.93
CA SER A 67 -17.34 -14.33 4.16
C SER A 67 -16.77 -12.91 4.10
N ASN A 68 -16.12 -12.45 5.17
CA ASN A 68 -15.51 -11.12 5.21
C ASN A 68 -14.13 -11.12 4.53
N PHE A 69 -13.39 -12.22 4.65
CA PHE A 69 -12.13 -12.42 3.96
C PHE A 69 -12.31 -12.43 2.44
N GLU A 70 -13.35 -13.11 1.92
CA GLU A 70 -13.68 -13.08 0.50
C GLU A 70 -14.10 -11.68 0.02
N LYS A 71 -14.82 -10.91 0.84
CA LYS A 71 -15.09 -9.49 0.54
C LYS A 71 -13.80 -8.69 0.46
N LEU A 72 -12.88 -8.88 1.41
CA LEU A 72 -11.59 -8.19 1.43
C LEU A 72 -10.77 -8.56 0.19
N LYS A 73 -10.74 -9.84 -0.19
CA LYS A 73 -10.09 -10.34 -1.40
C LYS A 73 -10.67 -9.69 -2.66
N SER A 74 -11.99 -9.64 -2.76
CA SER A 74 -12.69 -9.00 -3.88
C SER A 74 -12.38 -7.51 -4.00
N VAL A 75 -12.44 -6.76 -2.89
CA VAL A 75 -12.09 -5.33 -2.86
C VAL A 75 -10.62 -5.11 -3.22
N THR A 76 -9.71 -5.95 -2.71
CA THR A 76 -8.29 -5.89 -3.04
C THR A 76 -8.06 -6.07 -4.54
N SER A 77 -8.76 -7.04 -5.17
CA SER A 77 -8.69 -7.26 -6.62
C SER A 77 -9.23 -6.07 -7.41
N GLN A 78 -10.41 -5.55 -7.04
CA GLN A 78 -11.03 -4.40 -7.70
C GLN A 78 -10.15 -3.15 -7.63
N LEU A 79 -9.50 -2.91 -6.49
CA LEU A 79 -8.56 -1.80 -6.36
C LEU A 79 -7.31 -2.00 -7.24
N GLY A 80 -6.87 -3.24 -7.43
CA GLY A 80 -5.76 -3.58 -8.32
C GLY A 80 -6.07 -3.32 -9.81
N GLU A 81 -7.34 -3.28 -10.19
CA GLU A 81 -7.80 -2.99 -11.55
C GLU A 81 -7.94 -1.48 -11.82
N VAL A 82 -7.85 -0.63 -10.79
CA VAL A 82 -7.97 0.83 -10.95
C VAL A 82 -6.77 1.38 -11.71
N ALA A 83 -7.05 2.17 -12.76
CA ALA A 83 -6.02 2.82 -13.55
C ALA A 83 -5.06 3.64 -12.65
N ASN A 84 -3.76 3.43 -12.83
CA ASN A 84 -2.65 4.01 -12.07
C ASN A 84 -2.37 3.42 -10.68
N VAL A 85 -3.12 2.42 -10.23
CA VAL A 85 -2.75 1.62 -9.05
C VAL A 85 -1.73 0.57 -9.49
N LYS A 86 -0.52 0.63 -8.93
CA LYS A 86 0.54 -0.36 -9.26
C LYS A 86 0.46 -1.63 -8.43
N ASN A 87 0.08 -1.50 -7.16
CA ASN A 87 0.00 -2.61 -6.22
C ASN A 87 -1.03 -2.30 -5.14
N VAL A 88 -1.72 -3.35 -4.67
CA VAL A 88 -2.64 -3.28 -3.53
C VAL A 88 -2.30 -4.43 -2.60
N THR A 89 -2.04 -4.10 -1.34
CA THR A 89 -1.73 -5.10 -0.31
C THR A 89 -2.78 -5.05 0.78
N SER A 90 -3.28 -6.22 1.17
CA SER A 90 -4.19 -6.41 2.28
C SER A 90 -3.92 -7.74 2.96
N LEU A 91 -4.63 -8.02 4.05
CA LEU A 91 -4.56 -9.33 4.72
C LEU A 91 -4.92 -10.50 3.78
N ALA A 92 -5.66 -10.24 2.69
CA ALA A 92 -6.07 -11.27 1.75
C ALA A 92 -4.93 -11.77 0.84
N ASN A 93 -3.90 -10.95 0.60
CA ASN A 93 -2.82 -11.28 -0.33
C ASN A 93 -1.42 -11.06 0.25
N VAL A 94 -1.30 -10.72 1.54
CA VAL A 94 0.00 -10.68 2.21
C VAL A 94 0.56 -12.10 2.31
N ASP A 95 1.79 -12.27 1.88
CA ASP A 95 2.51 -13.54 2.03
C ASP A 95 2.86 -13.76 3.50
N ILE A 96 2.49 -14.93 4.00
CA ILE A 96 2.82 -15.39 5.34
C ILE A 96 3.64 -16.67 5.27
N ALA A 97 4.59 -16.79 6.19
CA ALA A 97 5.34 -18.02 6.39
C ALA A 97 4.62 -18.89 7.42
N VAL A 98 4.16 -20.06 7.01
CA VAL A 98 3.42 -21.00 7.87
C VAL A 98 4.08 -22.36 7.87
N ASN A 99 4.09 -23.03 9.02
CA ASN A 99 4.57 -24.40 9.13
C ASN A 99 3.39 -25.36 8.97
N VAL A 100 3.36 -26.07 7.84
CA VAL A 100 2.32 -27.05 7.52
C VAL A 100 3.00 -28.40 7.37
N GLN A 101 2.61 -29.38 8.19
CA GLN A 101 3.14 -30.74 8.12
C GLN A 101 4.68 -30.81 8.22
N ASN A 102 5.29 -29.98 9.07
CA ASN A 102 6.73 -29.91 9.28
C ASN A 102 7.52 -29.35 8.07
N GLU A 103 6.82 -28.71 7.13
CA GLU A 103 7.39 -27.93 6.03
C GLU A 103 7.07 -26.45 6.20
N LEU A 104 8.06 -25.58 5.99
CA LEU A 104 7.84 -24.15 5.91
C LEU A 104 7.30 -23.81 4.52
N ARG A 105 6.10 -23.25 4.46
CA ARG A 105 5.46 -22.77 3.23
C ARG A 105 5.28 -21.27 3.29
N VAL A 106 5.50 -20.61 2.16
CA VAL A 106 5.25 -19.17 1.99
C VAL A 106 4.12 -19.01 0.99
N GLY A 107 3.08 -18.28 1.39
CA GLY A 107 1.95 -17.97 0.54
C GLY A 107 0.90 -17.17 1.30
N ASN A 108 -0.17 -16.77 0.63
CA ASN A 108 -1.25 -16.03 1.29
C ASN A 108 -2.06 -16.93 2.25
N LEU A 109 -2.77 -16.29 3.18
CA LEU A 109 -3.55 -16.97 4.22
C LEU A 109 -4.63 -17.90 3.65
N GLY A 110 -5.31 -17.47 2.59
CA GLY A 110 -6.42 -18.21 1.98
C GLY A 110 -6.02 -19.47 1.22
N GLU A 111 -4.80 -19.50 0.67
CA GLU A 111 -4.27 -20.65 -0.08
C GLU A 111 -3.46 -21.60 0.81
N SER A 112 -2.84 -21.06 1.85
CA SER A 112 -1.89 -21.82 2.67
C SER A 112 -2.52 -22.59 3.82
N LEU A 113 -3.69 -22.15 4.32
CA LEU A 113 -4.32 -22.70 5.52
C LEU A 113 -5.84 -22.80 5.40
N PRO A 114 -6.46 -23.82 6.04
CA PRO A 114 -7.91 -23.87 6.18
C PRO A 114 -8.41 -22.70 7.06
N SER A 115 -9.63 -22.22 6.77
CA SER A 115 -10.18 -21.03 7.43
C SER A 115 -10.36 -21.12 8.94
N SER A 116 -10.47 -22.33 9.48
CA SER A 116 -10.49 -22.60 10.92
C SER A 116 -9.19 -22.20 11.63
N GLU A 117 -8.06 -22.18 10.91
CA GLU A 117 -6.74 -21.92 11.48
C GLU A 117 -6.28 -20.47 11.34
N TRP A 118 -6.96 -19.67 10.52
CA TRP A 118 -6.55 -18.31 10.19
C TRP A 118 -6.34 -17.43 11.41
N LYS A 119 -7.30 -17.41 12.33
CA LYS A 119 -7.22 -16.59 13.54
C LYS A 119 -6.02 -16.97 14.40
N LYS A 120 -5.84 -18.28 14.64
CA LYS A 120 -4.74 -18.80 15.44
C LYS A 120 -3.39 -18.43 14.85
N THR A 121 -3.24 -18.56 13.53
CA THR A 121 -1.99 -18.23 12.85
C THR A 121 -1.69 -16.74 12.88
N VAL A 122 -2.68 -15.90 12.60
CA VAL A 122 -2.50 -14.44 12.65
C VAL A 122 -2.13 -13.97 14.06
N ASP A 123 -2.81 -14.49 15.10
CA ASP A 123 -2.51 -14.17 16.51
C ASP A 123 -1.08 -14.59 16.93
N GLN A 124 -0.43 -15.49 16.20
CA GLN A 124 0.95 -15.94 16.45
C GLN A 124 2.02 -15.13 15.69
N LEU A 125 1.61 -14.27 14.75
CA LEU A 125 2.53 -13.45 13.97
C LEU A 125 2.80 -12.14 14.70
N PRO A 126 4.04 -11.82 15.08
CA PRO A 126 4.36 -10.68 15.95
C PRO A 126 4.15 -9.29 15.31
N LEU A 127 3.79 -9.24 14.03
CA LEU A 127 3.73 -8.02 13.21
C LEU A 127 2.38 -7.80 12.51
N LEU A 128 1.40 -8.66 12.77
CA LEU A 128 0.02 -8.59 12.25
C LEU A 128 -0.97 -8.58 13.41
#